data_AF-A0A392SP90-F1
#
_entry.id   AF-A0A392SP90-F1
#
_cell.length_a   1.000
_cell.length_b   1.000
_cell.length_c   1.000
_cell.angle_alpha   90.00
_cell.angle_beta   90.00
_cell.angle_gamma   90.00
#
_symmetry.space_group_name_H-M   'P 1'
#
loop_
_entity.id
_entity.type
_entity.pdbx_description
1 polymer ?
#
loop_
_entity_poly.entity_id
_entity_poly.type
_entity_poly.pdbx_seq_one_letter_code
_entity_poly.pdbx_strand_id
1 'polypeptide(L)'
;CVFSPHYNTVEAEEDKCVKFESGLRPDIKQLIGFSEIRDFPTLTTKVKICDEDGKAKSSYYKAMNDRKGKGLDRGKPYENKGDGSGRKKQGNGQCYKCGAR
;
A
#
# COMPACT_ATOMS: atom_id res chain seq x y z
N CYS A 1 47.26 33.86 -13.42
CA CYS A 1 46.07 33.91 -12.53
C CYS A 1 45.25 32.65 -12.75
N VAL A 2 45.25 31.69 -11.82
CA VAL A 2 44.34 30.53 -11.88
C VAL A 2 43.07 30.94 -11.14
N PHE A 3 42.05 31.35 -11.88
CA PHE A 3 40.69 31.43 -11.36
C PHE A 3 40.15 30.00 -11.34
N SER A 4 40.25 29.35 -10.19
CA SER A 4 39.47 28.13 -9.95
C SER A 4 39.12 28.01 -8.47
N PRO A 5 37.97 28.53 -8.08
CA PRO A 5 37.19 27.96 -7.02
C PRO A 5 36.00 27.32 -7.71
N HIS A 6 36.05 26.00 -7.90
CA HIS A 6 34.87 25.23 -8.25
C HIS A 6 33.94 25.25 -7.04
N TYR A 7 33.19 26.34 -6.88
CA TYR A 7 32.18 26.51 -5.83
C TYR A 7 30.99 25.58 -6.14
N ASN A 8 31.17 24.28 -6.00
CA ASN A 8 30.08 23.45 -5.50
C ASN A 8 30.11 23.63 -3.98
N THR A 9 29.44 24.68 -3.50
CA THR A 9 29.22 24.81 -2.07
C THR A 9 28.25 23.71 -1.66
N VAL A 10 28.59 22.93 -0.63
CA VAL A 10 27.73 21.85 -0.09
C VAL A 10 26.30 22.36 0.14
N GLU A 11 26.15 23.61 0.58
CA GLU A 11 24.88 24.33 0.71
C GLU A 11 24.04 24.37 -0.59
N ALA A 12 24.67 24.57 -1.76
CA ALA A 12 23.96 24.60 -3.03
C ALA A 12 23.46 23.20 -3.46
N GLU A 13 24.15 22.14 -3.03
CA GLU A 13 23.73 20.75 -3.27
C GLU A 13 22.63 20.31 -2.29
N GLU A 14 22.70 20.75 -1.03
CA GLU A 14 21.64 20.55 -0.04
C GLU A 14 20.34 21.23 -0.49
N ASP A 15 20.39 22.48 -0.93
CA ASP A 15 19.24 23.19 -1.51
C ASP A 15 18.61 22.44 -2.69
N LYS A 16 19.46 21.80 -3.50
CA LYS A 16 19.02 21.00 -4.65
C LYS A 16 18.32 19.71 -4.21
N CYS A 17 18.84 19.06 -3.17
CA CYS A 17 18.22 17.88 -2.54
C CYS A 17 16.85 18.25 -1.94
N VAL A 18 16.78 19.33 -1.16
CA VAL A 18 15.54 19.81 -0.52
C VAL A 18 14.46 20.12 -1.56
N LYS A 19 14.82 20.82 -2.64
CA LYS A 19 13.88 21.09 -3.75
C LYS A 19 13.39 19.79 -4.40
N PHE A 20 14.27 18.83 -4.63
CA PHE A 20 13.90 17.55 -5.21
C PHE A 20 12.96 16.75 -4.30
N GLU A 21 13.29 16.64 -3.00
CA GLU A 21 12.48 15.95 -2.00
C GLU A 21 11.09 16.56 -1.80
N SER A 22 10.95 17.86 -2.03
CA SER A 22 9.64 18.53 -1.96
C SER A 22 8.66 18.03 -3.03
N GLY A 23 9.16 17.56 -4.18
CA GLY A 23 8.37 17.04 -5.30
C GLY A 23 8.18 15.51 -5.28
N LEU A 24 8.79 14.80 -4.33
CA LEU A 24 8.66 13.35 -4.22
C LEU A 24 7.29 12.94 -3.67
N ARG A 25 6.82 11.77 -4.12
CA ARG A 25 5.62 11.14 -3.56
C ARG A 25 5.84 10.85 -2.06
N PRO A 26 4.83 11.01 -1.18
CA PRO A 26 5.00 10.89 0.26
C PRO A 26 5.56 9.55 0.74
N ASP A 27 5.20 8.45 0.08
CA ASP A 27 5.70 7.10 0.36
C ASP A 27 7.22 7.00 0.13
N ILE A 28 7.70 7.53 -0.99
CA ILE A 28 9.13 7.57 -1.31
C ILE A 28 9.85 8.58 -0.41
N LYS A 29 9.26 9.75 -0.20
CA LYS A 29 9.81 10.79 0.67
C LYS A 29 10.03 10.30 2.09
N GLN A 30 9.10 9.54 2.65
CA GLN A 30 9.25 8.97 3.98
C GLN A 30 10.43 7.99 4.06
N LEU A 31 10.57 7.09 3.08
CA LEU A 31 11.68 6.13 3.01
C LEU A 31 13.04 6.84 2.92
N ILE A 32 13.12 7.88 2.09
CA ILE A 32 14.34 8.62 1.83
C ILE A 32 14.68 9.58 2.99
N GLY A 33 13.68 10.18 3.62
CA GLY A 33 13.87 11.11 4.74
C GLY A 33 14.56 10.50 5.96
N PHE A 34 14.47 9.17 6.15
CA PHE A 34 15.24 8.46 7.19
C PHE A 34 16.74 8.31 6.87
N SER A 35 17.15 8.49 5.61
CA SER A 35 18.52 8.29 5.15
C SER A 35 19.38 9.56 5.19
N GLU A 36 18.81 10.71 5.56
CA GLU A 36 19.48 12.03 5.72
C GLU A 36 20.57 12.30 4.65
N ILE A 37 20.20 12.19 3.36
CA ILE A 37 21.15 12.27 2.24
C ILE A 37 21.37 13.73 1.85
N ARG A 38 22.63 14.14 1.77
CA ARG A 38 23.03 15.52 1.41
C ARG A 38 23.68 15.64 0.03
N ASP A 39 23.91 14.49 -0.61
CA ASP A 39 24.51 14.38 -1.95
C ASP A 39 23.44 14.09 -3.00
N PHE A 40 23.30 14.98 -3.98
CA PHE A 40 22.26 14.92 -5.00
C PHE A 40 22.31 13.66 -5.89
N PRO A 41 23.47 13.22 -6.43
CA PRO A 41 23.53 11.99 -7.22
C PRO A 41 23.19 10.74 -6.40
N THR A 42 23.59 10.68 -5.13
CA THR A 42 23.21 9.61 -4.22
C THR A 42 21.70 9.62 -3.94
N LEU A 43 21.12 10.79 -3.64
CA LEU A 43 19.69 10.96 -3.42
C LEU A 43 18.88 10.45 -4.62
N THR A 44 19.25 10.87 -5.82
CA THR A 44 18.59 10.46 -7.07
C THR A 44 18.65 8.95 -7.27
N THR A 45 19.79 8.34 -6.97
CA THR A 45 19.98 6.88 -7.07
C THR A 45 19.10 6.14 -6.08
N LYS A 46 19.05 6.57 -4.81
CA LYS A 46 18.20 5.92 -3.80
C LYS A 46 16.72 6.07 -4.12
N VAL A 47 16.28 7.24 -4.57
CA VAL A 47 14.89 7.49 -4.98
C VAL A 47 14.47 6.54 -6.10
N LYS A 48 15.34 6.33 -7.11
CA LYS A 48 15.09 5.39 -8.20
C LYS A 48 14.94 3.95 -7.70
N ILE A 49 15.78 3.53 -6.76
CA ILE A 49 15.71 2.19 -6.17
C ILE A 49 14.40 2.03 -5.38
N CYS A 50 14.03 3.00 -4.55
CA CYS A 50 12.79 2.95 -3.78
C CYS A 50 11.52 2.92 -4.65
N ASP A 51 11.52 3.59 -5.80
CA ASP A 51 10.40 3.53 -6.75
C ASP A 51 10.22 2.12 -7.33
N GLU A 52 11.33 1.47 -7.73
CA GLU A 52 11.32 0.10 -8.25
C GLU A 52 10.95 -0.92 -7.17
N ASP A 53 11.49 -0.78 -5.96
CA ASP A 53 11.11 -1.62 -4.82
C ASP A 53 9.62 -1.46 -4.45
N GLY A 54 9.09 -0.24 -4.55
CA GLY A 54 7.66 0.03 -4.36
C GLY A 54 6.79 -0.71 -5.39
N LYS A 55 7.20 -0.71 -6.67
CA LYS A 55 6.52 -1.46 -7.73
C LYS A 55 6.61 -2.97 -7.53
N ALA A 56 7.79 -3.48 -7.18
CA ALA A 56 8.01 -4.90 -6.91
C ALA A 56 7.16 -5.39 -5.72
N LYS A 57 7.09 -4.58 -4.66
CA LYS A 57 6.23 -4.87 -3.51
C LYS A 57 4.76 -4.89 -3.90
N SER A 58 4.29 -3.88 -4.65
CA SER A 58 2.91 -3.81 -5.13
C SER A 58 2.54 -5.01 -6.01
N SER A 59 3.40 -5.38 -6.96
CA SER A 59 3.17 -6.52 -7.85
C SER A 59 3.09 -7.85 -7.10
N TYR A 60 3.97 -8.07 -6.11
CA TYR A 60 3.96 -9.24 -5.24
C TYR A 60 2.65 -9.38 -4.46
N TYR A 61 2.21 -8.32 -3.77
CA TYR A 61 0.97 -8.37 -2.98
C TYR A 61 -0.27 -8.49 -3.86
N LYS A 62 -0.27 -7.88 -5.05
CA LYS A 62 -1.33 -8.07 -6.04
C LYS A 62 -1.43 -9.55 -6.44
N ALA A 63 -0.34 -10.16 -6.89
CA ALA A 63 -0.30 -11.57 -7.27
C ALA A 63 -0.70 -12.51 -6.12
N MET A 64 -0.30 -12.20 -4.89
CA MET A 64 -0.73 -12.93 -3.69
C MET A 64 -2.24 -12.82 -3.45
N ASN A 65 -2.81 -11.62 -3.54
CA ASN A 65 -4.24 -11.38 -3.33
C ASN A 65 -5.10 -11.98 -4.45
N ASP A 66 -4.66 -11.93 -5.71
CA ASP A 66 -5.34 -12.56 -6.84
C ASP A 66 -5.47 -14.09 -6.66
N ARG A 67 -4.45 -14.76 -6.10
CA ARG A 67 -4.53 -16.19 -5.76
C ARG A 67 -5.46 -16.45 -4.58
N LYS A 68 -5.51 -15.55 -3.59
CA LYS A 68 -6.41 -15.66 -2.43
C LYS A 68 -7.87 -15.36 -2.79
N GLY A 69 -8.12 -14.52 -3.80
CA GLY A 69 -9.45 -14.14 -4.28
C GLY A 69 -10.20 -15.21 -5.07
N LYS A 70 -9.52 -16.28 -5.53
CA LYS A 70 -10.17 -17.42 -6.21
C LYS A 70 -10.66 -18.53 -5.26
N GLY A 71 -10.50 -18.35 -3.94
CA GLY A 71 -10.89 -19.31 -2.91
C GLY A 71 -12.04 -18.83 -2.01
N LEU A 72 -12.99 -18.04 -2.53
CA LEU A 72 -14.28 -17.83 -1.87
C LEU A 72 -15.34 -18.84 -2.35
N ASP A 73 -14.91 -20.03 -2.80
CA ASP A 73 -15.65 -21.24 -2.44
C ASP A 73 -15.45 -21.47 -0.94
N ARG A 74 -16.04 -20.59 -0.11
CA ARG A 74 -16.50 -20.98 1.22
C ARG A 74 -17.74 -21.88 1.03
N GLY A 75 -17.61 -22.90 0.18
CA GLY A 75 -18.45 -24.08 0.27
C GLY A 75 -18.25 -24.60 1.68
N LYS A 76 -19.26 -24.46 2.52
CA LYS A 76 -19.27 -25.04 3.85
C LYS A 76 -18.93 -26.54 3.68
N PRO A 77 -17.80 -27.05 4.20
CA PRO A 77 -17.37 -28.41 3.88
C PRO A 77 -18.19 -29.52 4.55
N TYR A 78 -19.31 -29.20 5.21
CA TYR A 78 -20.22 -30.20 5.75
C TYR A 78 -21.66 -29.68 5.87
N GLU A 79 -22.36 -29.53 4.75
CA GLU A 79 -23.82 -29.70 4.76
C GLU A 79 -24.11 -31.19 4.58
N ASN A 80 -24.06 -31.93 5.69
CA ASN A 80 -24.54 -33.30 5.73
C ASN A 80 -26.06 -33.31 5.86
N LYS A 81 -26.65 -34.14 5.01
CA LYS A 81 -28.06 -34.22 4.62
C LYS A 81 -28.97 -34.51 5.81
N GLY A 82 -29.94 -33.62 6.04
CA GLY A 82 -31.22 -33.95 6.64
C GLY A 82 -32.31 -33.84 5.59
N ASP A 83 -32.75 -34.98 5.09
CA ASP A 83 -33.96 -35.11 4.27
C ASP A 83 -35.16 -34.51 5.03
N GLY A 84 -35.84 -33.55 4.40
CA GLY A 84 -36.88 -32.75 5.05
C GLY A 84 -37.78 -32.12 4.01
N SER A 85 -38.58 -32.97 3.36
CA SER A 85 -39.75 -32.65 2.56
C SER A 85 -40.28 -31.22 2.66
N GLY A 86 -40.31 -30.53 1.53
CA GLY A 86 -41.51 -29.82 1.07
C GLY A 86 -41.93 -28.53 1.80
N ARG A 87 -42.37 -27.59 0.95
CA ARG A 87 -43.44 -26.60 1.20
C ARG A 87 -42.96 -25.18 1.51
N LYS A 88 -43.06 -24.35 0.46
CA LYS A 88 -43.32 -22.90 0.57
C LYS A 88 -44.33 -22.62 1.68
N LYS A 89 -44.01 -21.70 2.59
CA LYS A 89 -45.03 -20.89 3.28
C LYS A 89 -44.44 -19.54 3.71
N GLN A 90 -44.96 -18.47 3.10
CA GLN A 90 -44.98 -17.13 3.69
C GLN A 90 -45.57 -17.22 5.10
N GLY A 91 -44.92 -16.59 6.08
CA GLY A 91 -45.35 -16.61 7.47
C GLY A 91 -44.60 -15.61 8.33
N ASN A 92 -45.02 -14.35 8.25
CA ASN A 92 -45.31 -13.46 9.38
C ASN A 92 -44.39 -13.63 10.62
N GLY A 93 -43.14 -13.16 10.52
CA GLY A 93 -42.26 -13.08 11.68
C GLY A 93 -42.50 -11.78 12.47
N GLN A 94 -43.31 -11.84 13.53
CA GLN A 94 -43.31 -10.79 14.55
C GLN A 94 -41.94 -10.76 15.23
N CYS A 95 -41.37 -9.55 15.27
CA CYS A 95 -40.14 -9.19 15.95
C CYS A 95 -40.33 -9.30 17.47
N TYR A 96 -39.66 -10.27 18.13
CA TYR A 96 -39.59 -10.38 19.60
C TYR A 96 -38.64 -9.35 20.25
N LYS A 97 -38.49 -8.15 19.65
CA LYS A 97 -37.77 -7.01 20.25
C LYS A 97 -38.68 -5.80 20.55
N CYS A 98 -39.97 -6.02 20.81
CA CYS A 98 -40.79 -5.04 21.52
C CYS A 98 -41.09 -5.54 22.94
N GLY A 99 -40.38 -4.98 23.92
CA GLY A 99 -40.74 -5.11 25.33
C GLY A 99 -41.94 -4.23 25.68
N ALA A 100 -42.67 -4.66 26.72
CA ALA A 100 -43.69 -3.94 27.50
C ALA A 100 -44.79 -3.22 26.68
N ARG A 101 -46.06 -3.63 26.75
CA ARG A 101 -46.90 -3.73 27.94
C ARG A 101 -48.17 -4.50 27.59
#